data_AF-A0A954Y9C2-F1
#
_entry.id   AF-A0A954Y9C2-F1
#
_cell.length_a   1.000
_cell.length_b   1.000
_cell.length_c   1.000
_cell.angle_alpha   90.00
_cell.angle_beta   90.00
_cell.angle_gamma   90.00
#
_symmetry.space_group_name_H-M   'P 1'
#
loop_
_entity.id
_entity.type
_entity.pdbx_description
1 polymer ?
#
loop_
_entity_poly.entity_id
_entity_poly.type
_entity_poly.pdbx_seq_one_letter_code
_entity_poly.pdbx_strand_id
1 'polypeptide(L)'
;TVGGNVIENQASLNAFNGMWFGGDIGGGIFNNVANNSGLGDGIHAAANVAGGVAGNTANNNADDGIDVDGTIGFVGANTFSGNGDQGLEN
;
A
#
# COMPACT_ATOMS: atom_id res chain seq x y z
N THR A 1 2.73 7.97 12.31
CA THR A 1 4.11 7.50 12.10
C THR A 1 4.26 6.07 12.57
N VAL A 2 4.81 5.21 11.73
CA VAL A 2 5.22 3.83 12.07
C VAL A 2 6.75 3.81 12.14
N GLY A 3 7.32 3.43 13.28
CA GLY A 3 8.79 3.47 13.46
C GLY A 3 9.57 2.35 12.77
N GLY A 4 8.89 1.30 12.29
CA GLY A 4 9.49 0.11 11.69
C GLY A 4 8.74 -0.36 10.45
N ASN A 5 8.88 -1.65 10.12
CA ASN A 5 8.22 -2.22 8.95
C ASN A 5 6.75 -2.56 9.24
N VAL A 6 5.91 -2.43 8.22
CA VAL A 6 4.55 -2.98 8.16
C VAL A 6 4.62 -4.27 7.37
N ILE A 7 4.49 -5.42 8.04
CA ILE A 7 4.76 -6.73 7.42
C ILE A 7 3.60 -7.71 7.66
N GLU A 8 3.24 -8.48 6.62
CA GLU A 8 2.35 -9.65 6.72
C GLU A 8 0.94 -9.36 7.27
N ASN A 9 0.44 -8.14 7.05
CA ASN A 9 -0.93 -7.78 7.41
C ASN A 9 -1.92 -8.13 6.30
N GLN A 10 -3.17 -8.37 6.68
CA GLN A 10 -4.27 -8.60 5.76
C GLN A 10 -5.41 -7.61 6.02
N ALA A 11 -5.74 -6.81 5.02
CA ALA A 11 -6.79 -5.79 5.10
C ALA A 11 -7.58 -5.72 3.78
N SER A 12 -8.52 -6.64 3.62
CA SER A 12 -9.35 -6.77 2.41
C SER A 12 -10.81 -6.43 2.67
N LEU A 13 -11.56 -6.07 1.62
CA LEU A 13 -13.00 -5.79 1.68
C LEU A 13 -13.35 -4.59 2.58
N ASN A 14 -12.45 -3.61 2.67
CA ASN A 14 -12.70 -2.37 3.38
C ASN A 14 -13.50 -1.40 2.50
N ALA A 15 -14.31 -0.54 3.12
CA ALA A 15 -15.15 0.40 2.39
C ALA A 15 -14.36 1.51 1.67
N PHE A 16 -13.19 1.87 2.22
CA PHE A 16 -12.22 2.81 1.66
C PHE A 16 -10.89 2.06 1.51
N ASN A 17 -9.78 2.64 1.97
CA ASN A 17 -8.46 2.05 1.89
C ASN A 17 -8.36 0.77 2.73
N GLY A 18 -7.56 -0.19 2.28
CA GLY A 18 -7.27 -1.40 3.03
C GLY A 18 -6.43 -1.08 4.27
N MET A 19 -5.32 -0.39 4.06
CA MET A 19 -4.48 0.20 5.11
C MET A 19 -4.24 1.69 4.81
N TRP A 20 -4.31 2.54 5.83
CA TRP A 20 -4.03 3.96 5.71
C TRP A 20 -3.00 4.42 6.76
N PHE A 21 -1.97 5.12 6.30
CA PHE A 21 -0.89 5.66 7.12
C PHE A 21 -0.76 7.16 6.91
N GLY A 22 -1.31 7.96 7.83
CA GLY A 22 -1.27 9.43 7.74
C GLY A 22 0.08 10.08 8.09
N GLY A 23 1.17 9.32 8.22
CA GLY A 23 2.50 9.88 8.53
C GLY A 23 3.60 8.87 8.27
N ASP A 24 4.85 9.29 8.37
CA ASP A 24 6.00 8.52 7.86
C ASP A 24 6.05 7.07 8.37
N ILE A 25 6.51 6.18 7.50
CA ILE A 25 6.88 4.80 7.81
C ILE A 25 8.41 4.74 7.75
N GLY A 26 9.04 4.60 8.92
CA GLY A 26 10.50 4.54 9.05
C GLY A 26 11.11 3.26 8.50
N GLY A 27 10.32 2.19 8.37
CA GLY A 27 10.67 0.97 7.66
C GLY A 27 10.03 0.90 6.27
N GLY A 28 9.76 -0.32 5.80
CA GLY A 28 9.04 -0.58 4.56
C GLY A 28 7.68 -1.23 4.76
N ILE A 29 6.95 -1.34 3.66
CA ILE A 29 5.66 -2.03 3.54
C ILE A 29 5.94 -3.33 2.81
N PHE A 30 5.93 -4.46 3.51
CA PHE A 30 6.35 -5.75 2.96
C PHE A 30 5.33 -6.89 3.13
N ASN A 31 5.12 -7.68 2.07
CA ASN A 31 4.33 -8.91 2.12
C ASN A 31 2.90 -8.74 2.69
N ASN A 32 2.30 -7.56 2.54
CA ASN A 32 0.92 -7.33 2.99
C ASN A 32 -0.08 -7.69 1.89
N VAL A 33 -1.31 -7.99 2.29
CA VAL A 33 -2.43 -8.28 1.40
C VAL A 33 -3.54 -7.27 1.62
N ALA A 34 -3.82 -6.44 0.62
CA ALA A 34 -4.87 -5.43 0.68
C ALA A 34 -5.68 -5.40 -0.62
N ASN A 35 -6.74 -6.22 -0.66
CA ASN A 35 -7.54 -6.45 -1.85
C ASN A 35 -8.99 -6.00 -1.68
N ASN A 36 -9.63 -5.64 -2.79
CA ASN A 36 -11.05 -5.32 -2.84
C ASN A 36 -11.45 -4.15 -1.91
N SER A 37 -10.61 -3.12 -1.82
CA SER A 37 -10.94 -1.83 -1.22
C SER A 37 -12.00 -1.10 -2.06
N GLY A 38 -13.06 -0.63 -1.42
CA GLY A 38 -14.30 -0.24 -2.09
C GLY A 38 -14.29 1.13 -2.77
N LEU A 39 -13.57 2.12 -2.21
CA LEU A 39 -13.54 3.51 -2.71
C LEU A 39 -12.13 4.11 -2.76
N GLY A 40 -11.10 3.35 -2.43
CA GLY A 40 -9.72 3.83 -2.42
C GLY A 40 -8.73 2.70 -2.54
N ASP A 41 -7.52 2.91 -2.03
CA ASP A 41 -6.38 2.07 -2.35
C ASP A 41 -6.36 0.76 -1.56
N GLY A 42 -5.56 -0.20 -2.02
CA GLY A 42 -5.15 -1.30 -1.15
C GLY A 42 -4.40 -0.75 0.06
N ILE A 43 -3.33 0.00 -0.20
CA ILE A 43 -2.47 0.59 0.83
C ILE A 43 -2.23 2.06 0.49
N HIS A 44 -2.58 2.96 1.39
CA HIS A 44 -2.30 4.39 1.22
C HIS A 44 -1.35 4.90 2.30
N ALA A 45 -0.19 5.41 1.89
CA ALA A 45 0.76 6.10 2.76
C ALA A 45 0.86 7.58 2.36
N ALA A 46 0.18 8.45 3.11
CA ALA A 46 0.13 9.89 2.84
C ALA A 46 1.44 10.64 3.15
N ALA A 47 2.56 9.92 3.32
CA ALA A 47 3.87 10.43 3.72
C ALA A 47 4.97 9.47 3.27
N ASN A 48 6.22 9.67 3.74
CA ASN A 48 7.36 8.92 3.23
C ASN A 48 7.39 7.47 3.73
N VAL A 49 7.87 6.58 2.87
CA VAL A 49 8.25 5.20 3.20
C VAL A 49 9.76 5.08 3.06
N ALA A 50 10.47 5.21 4.18
CA ALA A 50 11.94 5.27 4.17
C ALA A 50 12.60 3.95 3.72
N GLY A 51 11.94 2.83 4.00
CA GLY A 51 12.30 1.52 3.47
C GLY A 51 11.82 1.33 2.03
N GLY A 52 11.23 0.18 1.75
CA GLY A 52 10.70 -0.10 0.42
C GLY A 52 9.27 -0.60 0.44
N VAL A 53 8.71 -0.72 -0.75
CA VAL A 53 7.39 -1.34 -0.99
C VAL A 53 7.63 -2.60 -1.81
N ALA A 54 7.55 -3.77 -1.19
CA ALA A 54 7.88 -5.04 -1.86
C ALA A 54 7.08 -6.24 -1.33
N GLY A 55 6.80 -7.19 -2.21
CA GLY A 55 6.10 -8.44 -1.88
C GLY A 55 4.62 -8.28 -1.56
N ASN A 56 4.05 -7.08 -1.71
CA ASN A 56 2.65 -6.84 -1.39
C ASN A 56 1.74 -7.36 -2.50
N THR A 57 0.54 -7.77 -2.11
CA THR A 57 -0.55 -8.11 -3.02
C THR A 57 -1.67 -7.10 -2.82
N ALA A 58 -1.98 -6.31 -3.84
CA ALA A 58 -3.05 -5.33 -3.81
C ALA A 58 -3.85 -5.34 -5.12
N ASN A 59 -4.97 -6.07 -5.09
CA ASN A 59 -5.78 -6.38 -6.25
C ASN A 59 -7.23 -5.92 -6.08
N ASN A 60 -7.86 -5.58 -7.20
CA ASN A 60 -9.27 -5.20 -7.30
C ASN A 60 -9.67 -4.04 -6.37
N ASN A 61 -8.75 -3.13 -6.08
CA ASN A 61 -9.05 -1.93 -5.32
C ASN A 61 -9.68 -0.88 -6.25
N ALA A 62 -10.58 -0.07 -5.72
CA ALA A 62 -11.35 0.88 -6.53
C ALA A 62 -10.48 2.00 -7.12
N ASP A 63 -9.35 2.31 -6.50
CA ASP A 63 -8.36 3.26 -6.97
C ASP A 63 -7.03 2.54 -7.22
N ASP A 64 -5.95 2.83 -6.49
CA ASP A 64 -4.66 2.16 -6.68
C ASP A 64 -4.51 0.86 -5.90
N GLY A 65 -3.55 0.03 -6.32
CA GLY A 65 -3.05 -1.04 -5.47
C GLY A 65 -2.38 -0.47 -4.23
N ILE A 66 -1.37 0.37 -4.43
CA ILE A 66 -0.63 1.07 -3.38
C ILE A 66 -0.39 2.50 -3.83
N ASP A 67 -0.81 3.46 -3.03
CA ASP A 67 -0.52 4.89 -3.22
C ASP A 67 0.41 5.38 -2.11
N VAL A 68 1.46 6.10 -2.49
CA VAL A 68 2.40 6.75 -1.58
C VAL A 68 2.62 8.19 -2.03
N ASP A 69 1.95 9.15 -1.40
CA ASP A 69 2.10 10.60 -1.68
C ASP A 69 3.55 11.12 -1.46
N GLY A 70 4.32 10.42 -0.62
CA GLY A 70 5.68 10.80 -0.23
C GLY A 70 6.76 10.17 -1.10
N THR A 71 7.96 9.96 -0.54
CA THR A 71 9.02 9.21 -1.24
C THR A 71 9.04 7.74 -0.83
N ILE A 72 9.34 6.85 -1.77
CA ILE A 72 9.68 5.44 -1.51
C ILE A 72 11.18 5.24 -1.63
N GLY A 73 11.81 4.54 -0.68
CA GLY A 73 13.24 4.21 -0.77
C GLY A 73 13.57 3.21 -1.89
N PHE A 74 12.81 2.13 -2.02
CA PHE A 74 12.86 1.25 -3.19
C PHE A 74 11.53 0.53 -3.46
N VAL A 75 11.30 0.14 -4.70
CA VAL A 75 10.15 -0.70 -5.09
C VAL A 75 10.66 -2.09 -5.47
N GLY A 76 10.12 -3.12 -4.82
CA GLY A 76 10.39 -4.52 -5.13
C GLY A 76 9.24 -5.18 -5.91
N ALA A 77 9.29 -6.50 -6.01
CA ALA A 77 8.25 -7.27 -6.71
C ALA A 77 6.93 -7.20 -5.93
N ASN A 78 5.92 -6.51 -6.47
CA ASN A 78 4.56 -6.48 -5.94
C ASN A 78 3.60 -7.11 -6.96
N THR A 79 2.46 -7.59 -6.48
CA THR A 79 1.40 -8.18 -7.31
C THR A 79 0.19 -7.26 -7.31
N PHE A 80 -0.14 -6.75 -8.50
CA PHE A 80 -1.27 -5.86 -8.74
C PHE A 80 -2.10 -6.37 -9.90
N SER A 81 -3.42 -6.37 -9.75
CA SER A 81 -4.35 -6.81 -10.78
C SER A 81 -5.72 -6.21 -10.53
N GLY A 82 -6.33 -5.64 -11.57
CA GLY A 82 -7.73 -5.19 -11.54
C GLY A 82 -8.01 -3.96 -10.69
N ASN A 83 -6.99 -3.16 -10.36
CA ASN A 83 -7.18 -1.88 -9.67
C ASN A 83 -7.78 -0.83 -10.62
N GLY A 84 -8.41 0.20 -10.06
CA GLY A 84 -9.12 1.24 -10.79
C GLY A 84 -8.21 2.17 -11.60
N ASP A 85 -7.05 2.52 -11.04
CA ASP A 85 -6.05 3.32 -11.74
C ASP A 85 -4.73 2.55 -11.94
N GLN A 86 -3.84 2.58 -10.95
CA GLN A 86 -2.48 2.05 -11.05
C GLN A 86 -2.24 0.88 -10.09
N GLY A 87 -1.20 0.10 -10.38
CA GLY A 87 -0.73 -0.93 -9.44
C GLY A 87 -0.05 -0.30 -8.23
N LEU A 88 0.86 0.64 -8.51
CA LEU A 88 1.56 1.46 -7.53
C LEU A 88 1.68 2.88 -8.09
N GLU A 89 1.19 3.86 -7.35
CA GLU A 89 1.42 5.29 -7.56
C GLU A 89 2.43 5.80 -6.51
N ASN A 90 3.35 6.68 -6.94
CA ASN A 90 4.29 7.38 -6.07
C ASN A 90 4.70 8.74 -6.63
#